data_AF-A0A2E8GYV7-F1
#
_entry.id   AF-A0A2E8GYV7-F1
#
_cell.length_a   1.000
_cell.length_b   1.000
_cell.length_c   1.000
_cell.angle_alpha   90.00
_cell.angle_beta   90.00
_cell.angle_gamma   90.00
#
_symmetry.space_group_name_H-M   'P 1'
#
loop_
_entity.id
_entity.type
_entity.pdbx_description
1 polymer ?
#
loop_
_entity_poly.entity_id
_entity_poly.type
_entity_poly.pdbx_seq_one_letter_code
_entity_poly.pdbx_strand_id
1 'polypeptide(L)'
;MTIEFYKWLHLSGLGLTLLAIGGLAWRQDQKLLSITHGIGLLIALIGGFGLVARYAIDWPWPGWLWIKIVVWLIFGASPVLLKRLPQLNTPLWWGLWVLFLVAAYLGVFKPF
;
A
#
# COMPACT_ATOMS: atom_id res chain seq x y z
N MET A 1 6.23 16.74 -14.19
CA MET A 1 5.62 16.62 -12.86
C MET A 1 6.71 16.45 -11.82
N THR A 2 6.53 17.04 -10.64
CA THR A 2 7.57 17.15 -9.60
C THR A 2 7.60 15.92 -8.69
N ILE A 3 8.66 15.77 -7.89
CA ILE A 3 8.77 14.68 -6.90
C ILE A 3 7.65 14.80 -5.87
N GLU A 4 7.32 16.02 -5.44
CA GLU A 4 6.27 16.33 -4.48
C GLU A 4 4.91 15.85 -4.97
N PHE A 5 4.62 16.00 -6.26
CA PHE A 5 3.39 15.50 -6.86
C PHE A 5 3.27 13.97 -6.74
N TYR A 6 4.31 13.22 -7.10
CA TYR A 6 4.28 11.77 -6.99
C TYR A 6 4.30 11.28 -5.54
N LYS A 7 4.95 12.01 -4.62
CA LYS A 7 4.87 11.73 -3.17
C LYS A 7 3.43 11.89 -2.68
N TRP A 8 2.80 13.02 -2.98
CA TRP A 8 1.41 13.29 -2.62
C TRP A 8 0.48 12.23 -3.22
N LEU A 9 0.66 11.88 -4.50
CA LEU A 9 -0.13 10.84 -5.19
C LEU A 9 0.06 9.46 -4.54
N HIS A 10 1.29 9.07 -4.24
CA HIS A 10 1.57 7.79 -3.61
C HIS A 10 0.93 7.71 -2.21
N LEU A 11 1.08 8.76 -1.40
CA LEU A 11 0.54 8.82 -0.05
C LEU A 11 -0.99 8.87 -0.04
N SER A 12 -1.63 9.56 -0.99
CA SER A 12 -3.09 9.58 -1.09
C SER A 12 -3.65 8.20 -1.45
N GLY A 13 -3.01 7.48 -2.37
CA GLY A 13 -3.34 6.09 -2.68
C GLY A 13 -3.21 5.15 -1.47
N LEU A 14 -2.11 5.27 -0.71
CA LEU A 14 -1.92 4.51 0.53
C LEU A 14 -2.99 4.85 1.57
N GLY A 15 -3.33 6.13 1.72
CA GLY A 15 -4.40 6.57 2.62
C GLY A 15 -5.75 5.94 2.29
N LEU A 16 -6.15 5.97 1.01
CA LEU A 16 -7.39 5.30 0.56
C LEU A 16 -7.36 3.79 0.81
N THR A 17 -6.21 3.15 0.58
CA THR A 17 -6.02 1.71 0.80
C THR A 17 -6.21 1.35 2.27
N LEU A 18 -5.58 2.10 3.18
CA LEU A 18 -5.69 1.86 4.63
C LEU A 18 -7.08 2.17 5.19
N LEU A 19 -7.70 3.26 4.74
CA LEU A 19 -9.08 3.60 5.10
C LEU A 19 -10.05 2.48 4.70
N ALA A 20 -9.91 1.97 3.48
CA ALA A 20 -10.73 0.87 3.00
C ALA A 20 -10.49 -0.43 3.78
N ILE A 21 -9.22 -0.79 4.05
CA ILE A 21 -8.87 -1.95 4.89
C ILE A 21 -9.53 -1.87 6.27
N GLY A 22 -9.55 -0.68 6.86
CA GLY A 22 -10.28 -0.39 8.09
C GLY A 22 -11.72 -0.84 7.98
N GLY A 23 -12.54 -0.20 7.15
CA GLY A 23 -13.97 -0.56 7.10
C GLY A 23 -14.23 -2.00 6.60
N LEU A 24 -13.39 -2.56 5.72
CA LEU A 24 -13.50 -3.95 5.26
C LEU A 24 -13.30 -4.97 6.39
N ALA A 25 -12.37 -4.71 7.33
CA ALA A 25 -12.13 -5.60 8.47
C ALA A 25 -13.35 -5.74 9.40
N TRP A 26 -14.23 -4.73 9.44
CA TRP A 26 -15.49 -4.75 10.19
C TRP A 26 -16.74 -4.78 9.28
N ARG A 27 -16.58 -5.23 8.03
CA ARG A 27 -17.66 -5.50 7.06
C ARG A 27 -18.60 -4.32 6.76
N GLN A 28 -18.11 -3.09 6.89
CA GLN A 28 -18.86 -1.88 6.52
C GLN A 28 -18.85 -1.70 5.01
N ASP A 29 -19.99 -1.29 4.43
CA ASP A 29 -20.16 -0.93 3.01
C ASP A 29 -19.15 -1.58 2.04
N GLN A 30 -19.16 -2.92 1.99
CA GLN A 30 -18.06 -3.70 1.40
C GLN A 30 -17.84 -3.40 -0.07
N LYS A 31 -18.88 -2.98 -0.79
CA LYS A 31 -18.79 -2.64 -2.22
C LYS A 31 -18.01 -1.35 -2.41
N LEU A 32 -18.41 -0.27 -1.73
CA LEU A 32 -17.73 1.01 -1.81
C LEU A 32 -16.27 0.85 -1.39
N LEU A 33 -16.02 0.22 -0.24
CA LEU A 33 -14.68 0.08 0.28
C LEU A 33 -13.79 -0.84 -0.57
N SER A 34 -14.32 -1.88 -1.20
CA SER A 34 -13.53 -2.69 -2.14
C SER A 34 -13.10 -1.88 -3.37
N ILE A 35 -13.98 -1.00 -3.87
CA ILE A 35 -13.65 -0.10 -4.98
C ILE A 35 -12.61 0.93 -4.52
N THR A 36 -12.83 1.57 -3.37
CA THR A 36 -11.88 2.53 -2.78
C THR A 36 -10.51 1.90 -2.56
N HIS A 37 -10.47 0.66 -2.08
CA HIS A 37 -9.23 -0.11 -1.92
C HIS A 37 -8.50 -0.30 -3.25
N GLY A 38 -9.19 -0.80 -4.28
CA GLY A 38 -8.60 -1.03 -5.59
C GLY A 38 -8.07 0.25 -6.24
N ILE A 39 -8.83 1.34 -6.16
CA ILE A 39 -8.42 2.66 -6.65
C ILE A 39 -7.22 3.18 -5.86
N GLY A 40 -7.24 3.08 -4.53
CA GLY A 40 -6.13 3.48 -3.67
C GLY A 40 -4.84 2.72 -4.02
N LEU A 41 -4.95 1.41 -4.24
CA LEU A 41 -3.83 0.55 -4.60
C LEU A 41 -3.23 0.91 -5.96
N LEU A 42 -4.07 1.26 -6.94
CA LEU A 42 -3.64 1.71 -8.27
C LEU A 42 -2.97 3.09 -8.21
N ILE A 43 -3.55 4.04 -7.47
CA ILE A 43 -2.98 5.38 -7.27
C ILE A 43 -1.62 5.27 -6.58
N ALA A 44 -1.51 4.42 -5.54
CA ALA A 44 -0.26 4.15 -4.87
C ALA A 44 0.78 3.56 -5.84
N LEU A 45 0.40 2.63 -6.70
CA LEU A 45 1.31 2.05 -7.70
C LEU A 45 1.84 3.13 -8.66
N ILE A 46 0.95 3.94 -9.24
CA ILE A 46 1.32 5.02 -10.18
C ILE A 46 2.23 6.05 -9.50
N GLY A 47 1.89 6.48 -8.27
CA GLY A 47 2.72 7.39 -7.49
C GLY A 47 4.08 6.80 -7.16
N GLY A 48 4.13 5.52 -6.79
CA GLY A 48 5.35 4.80 -6.42
C GLY A 48 6.32 4.67 -7.60
N PHE A 49 5.84 4.19 -8.75
CA PHE A 49 6.66 4.08 -9.96
C PHE A 49 7.04 5.45 -10.55
N GLY A 50 6.16 6.45 -10.41
CA GLY A 50 6.51 7.83 -10.72
C GLY A 50 7.68 8.34 -9.88
N LEU A 51 7.73 8.01 -8.58
CA LEU A 51 8.88 8.32 -7.73
C LEU A 51 10.15 7.57 -8.15
N VAL A 52 10.05 6.30 -8.51
CA VAL A 52 11.18 5.50 -9.00
C VAL A 52 11.82 6.18 -10.21
N ALA A 53 11.01 6.57 -11.20
CA ALA A 53 11.48 7.27 -12.39
C ALA A 53 12.07 8.65 -12.06
N ARG A 54 11.49 9.40 -11.12
CA ARG A 54 11.99 10.74 -10.73
C ARG A 54 13.24 10.69 -9.87
N TYR A 55 13.46 9.61 -9.12
CA TYR A 55 14.69 9.37 -8.38
C TYR A 55 15.80 8.79 -9.26
N ALA A 56 15.55 8.56 -10.56
CA ALA A 56 16.50 7.92 -11.47
C ALA A 56 17.05 6.60 -10.90
N ILE A 57 16.16 5.78 -10.32
CA ILE A 57 16.52 4.46 -9.82
C ILE A 57 16.51 3.49 -11.00
N ASP A 58 17.69 3.20 -11.50
CA ASP A 58 17.89 2.29 -12.63
C ASP A 58 17.92 0.82 -12.20
N TRP A 59 17.83 -0.07 -13.18
CA TRP A 59 17.95 -1.51 -12.98
C TRP A 59 19.44 -1.92 -12.84
N PRO A 60 19.78 -2.86 -11.94
CA PRO A 60 18.92 -3.61 -11.03
C PRO A 60 18.43 -2.77 -9.84
N TRP A 61 17.15 -2.95 -9.48
CA TRP A 61 16.56 -2.20 -8.37
C TRP A 61 17.15 -2.60 -7.01
N PRO A 62 17.32 -1.63 -6.09
CA PRO A 62 17.78 -1.88 -4.73
C PRO A 62 16.77 -2.75 -3.97
N GLY A 63 17.24 -3.49 -2.97
CA GLY A 63 16.41 -4.48 -2.27
C GLY A 63 15.21 -3.86 -1.56
N TRP A 64 15.32 -2.64 -1.04
CA TRP A 64 14.20 -1.95 -0.38
C TRP A 64 13.01 -1.75 -1.32
N LEU A 65 13.27 -1.56 -2.63
CA LEU A 65 12.22 -1.36 -3.63
C LEU A 65 11.49 -2.68 -3.93
N TRP A 66 12.22 -3.80 -4.00
CA TRP A 66 11.62 -5.12 -4.12
C TRP A 66 10.71 -5.46 -2.95
N ILE A 67 11.16 -5.19 -1.72
CA ILE A 67 10.34 -5.43 -0.54
C ILE A 67 9.07 -4.59 -0.59
N LYS A 68 9.14 -3.34 -1.03
CA LYS A 68 7.93 -2.50 -1.21
C LYS A 68 6.96 -3.07 -2.23
N ILE A 69 7.44 -3.67 -3.32
CA ILE A 69 6.58 -4.33 -4.31
C ILE A 69 5.87 -5.53 -3.66
N VAL A 70 6.60 -6.34 -2.87
CA VAL A 70 6.01 -7.45 -2.11
C VAL A 70 4.98 -6.95 -1.10
N VAL A 71 5.28 -5.89 -0.35
CA VAL A 71 4.33 -5.27 0.59
C VAL A 71 3.07 -4.78 -0.15
N TRP A 72 3.23 -4.12 -1.29
CA TRP A 72 2.10 -3.68 -2.12
C TRP A 72 1.23 -4.86 -2.59
N LEU A 73 1.82 -5.99 -2.96
CA LEU A 73 1.07 -7.22 -3.30
C LEU A 73 0.30 -7.77 -2.10
N ILE A 74 0.88 -7.74 -0.89
CA ILE A 74 0.19 -8.15 0.34
C ILE A 74 -1.00 -7.24 0.62
N PHE A 75 -0.84 -5.92 0.45
CA PHE A 75 -1.97 -4.98 0.52
C PHE A 75 -3.04 -5.31 -0.53
N GLY A 76 -2.65 -5.64 -1.76
CA GLY A 76 -3.57 -6.08 -2.81
C GLY A 76 -4.38 -7.33 -2.46
N ALA A 77 -3.77 -8.29 -1.77
CA ALA A 77 -4.43 -9.51 -1.31
C ALA A 77 -5.29 -9.30 -0.04
N SER A 78 -5.09 -8.20 0.69
CA SER A 78 -5.70 -7.99 2.00
C SER A 78 -7.24 -8.04 2.03
N PRO A 79 -8.00 -7.53 1.03
CA PRO A 79 -9.47 -7.67 1.05
C PRO A 79 -9.93 -9.13 0.99
N VAL A 80 -9.18 -9.97 0.26
CA VAL A 80 -9.49 -11.41 0.16
C VAL A 80 -9.21 -12.09 1.50
N LEU A 81 -8.10 -11.76 2.17
CA LEU A 81 -7.75 -12.31 3.48
C LEU A 81 -8.80 -11.91 4.53
N LEU A 82 -9.17 -10.63 4.61
CA LEU A 82 -10.21 -10.13 5.53
C LEU A 82 -11.59 -10.74 5.27
N LYS A 83 -11.89 -11.09 4.01
CA LYS A 83 -13.15 -11.76 3.65
C LYS A 83 -13.14 -13.25 4.01
N ARG A 84 -12.02 -13.95 3.73
CA ARG A 84 -11.92 -15.41 3.85
C ARG A 84 -11.52 -15.88 5.25
N LEU A 85 -10.86 -15.03 6.04
CA LEU A 85 -10.37 -15.36 7.38
C LEU A 85 -10.94 -14.39 8.43
N PRO A 86 -12.28 -14.29 8.57
CA PRO A 86 -12.91 -13.32 9.47
C PRO A 86 -12.48 -13.44 10.94
N GLN A 87 -12.15 -14.66 11.39
CA GLN A 87 -11.63 -14.93 12.72
C GLN A 87 -10.25 -14.30 12.99
N LEU A 88 -9.54 -13.89 11.93
CA LEU A 88 -8.25 -13.23 12.01
C LEU A 88 -8.33 -11.73 11.67
N ASN A 89 -9.51 -11.12 11.59
CA ASN A 89 -9.62 -9.72 11.15
C ASN A 89 -8.84 -8.73 12.03
N THR A 90 -8.92 -8.84 13.36
CA THR A 90 -8.17 -7.98 14.27
C THR A 90 -6.65 -8.16 14.12
N PRO A 91 -6.07 -9.38 14.17
CA PRO A 91 -4.63 -9.54 13.98
C PRO A 91 -4.19 -9.18 12.54
N LEU A 92 -4.99 -9.46 11.51
CA LEU A 92 -4.69 -9.03 10.14
C LEU A 92 -4.67 -7.51 10.02
N TRP A 93 -5.63 -6.82 10.64
CA TRP A 93 -5.71 -5.37 10.61
C TRP A 93 -4.48 -4.71 11.27
N TRP A 94 -4.10 -5.15 12.47
CA TRP A 94 -2.88 -4.69 13.12
C TRP A 94 -1.61 -5.09 12.35
N GLY A 95 -1.58 -6.29 11.78
CA GLY A 95 -0.48 -6.76 10.94
C GLY A 95 -0.28 -5.90 9.69
N LEU A 96 -1.37 -5.52 9.02
CA LEU A 96 -1.34 -4.60 7.87
C LEU A 96 -0.87 -3.20 8.27
N TRP A 97 -1.22 -2.72 9.46
CA TRP A 97 -0.69 -1.47 10.00
C TRP A 97 0.83 -1.54 10.24
N VAL A 98 1.32 -2.62 10.85
CA VAL A 98 2.76 -2.84 11.04
C VAL A 98 3.47 -2.93 9.69
N LEU A 99 2.89 -3.62 8.71
CA LEU A 99 3.43 -3.73 7.37
C LEU A 99 3.52 -2.37 6.66
N PHE A 100 2.52 -1.50 6.86
CA PHE A 100 2.58 -0.12 6.41
C PHE A 100 3.75 0.65 7.03
N LEU A 101 3.98 0.51 8.34
CA LEU A 101 5.12 1.16 9.01
C LEU A 101 6.47 0.67 8.47
N VAL A 102 6.59 -0.63 8.17
CA VAL A 102 7.78 -1.19 7.52
C VAL A 102 7.98 -0.58 6.13
N ALA A 103 6.92 -0.48 5.31
CA ALA A 103 7.01 0.15 3.99
C ALA A 103 7.35 1.66 4.07
N ALA A 104 6.84 2.36 5.08
CA ALA A 104 7.15 3.75 5.36
C ALA A 104 8.64 3.90 5.72
N TYR A 105 9.14 3.07 6.65
CA TYR A 105 10.56 3.02 7.02
C TYR A 105 11.46 2.81 5.79
N LEU A 106 11.16 1.80 4.96
CA LEU A 106 11.92 1.53 3.73
C LEU A 106 11.89 2.71 2.76
N GLY A 107 10.78 3.45 2.70
CA GLY A 107 10.65 4.63 1.84
C GLY A 107 11.45 5.84 2.29
N VAL A 108 11.56 6.02 3.60
CA VAL A 108 12.30 7.13 4.21
C VAL A 108 13.80 6.85 4.18
N PHE A 109 14.22 5.68 4.65
CA PHE A 109 15.63 5.39 4.90
C PHE A 109 16.34 4.70 3.74
N LYS A 110 15.61 3.98 2.86
CA LYS A 110 16.16 3.30 1.67
C LYS A 110 17.47 2.53 1.95
N PRO A 111 17.51 1.63 2.96
CA PRO A 111 18.77 1.16 3.56
C PRO A 111 19.63 0.20 2.71
N PHE A 112 19.12 -0.38 1.61
CA PHE A 112 19.82 -1.36 0.75
C PHE A 112 19.17 -1.53 -0.62
#